data_AF-A0A960DLR9-F1
#
_entry.id   AF-A0A960DLR9-F1
#
_cell.length_a   1.000
_cell.length_b   1.000
_cell.length_c   1.000
_cell.angle_alpha   90.00
_cell.angle_beta   90.00
_cell.angle_gamma   90.00
#
_symmetry.space_group_name_H-M   'P 1'
#
loop_
_entity.id
_entity.type
_entity.pdbx_description
1 polymer ?
#
loop_
_entity_poly.entity_id
_entity_poly.type
_entity_poly.pdbx_seq_one_letter_code
_entity_poly.pdbx_strand_id
1 'polypeptide(L)'
;LNRIGPPLGAGRWSLVAPLLEPAPTPTQAAHTLALQLLERYGVVAREAVLAEGVRGGYASVYGVLKVLEERGQARRGYFVSGLGAAQFGMPGAVDRLRSARDLPDPELHPDAVPPPVVLAATDPAQPYGAALDWPPTDGRPARSAGAVAVLRGGVPLVWFDRRSHHVVTFEGAATDPSWAVALAGLLADGRAKSLEVRKVDGAPLAPSGPWADALRAAGFVEGYKGFVARA
;
A
#
# COMPACT_ATOMS: atom_id res chain seq x y z
N LEU A 1 -25.15 -29.36 -0.60
CA LEU A 1 -26.62 -29.37 -0.41
C LEU A 1 -27.05 -28.06 0.22
N ASN A 2 -28.00 -27.41 -0.43
CA ASN A 2 -28.59 -26.09 -0.20
C ASN A 2 -28.76 -25.67 1.27
N ARG A 3 -28.30 -24.46 1.59
CA ARG A 3 -28.97 -23.59 2.57
C ARG A 3 -29.72 -22.51 1.79
N ILE A 4 -30.91 -22.86 1.30
CA ILE A 4 -31.89 -21.87 0.85
C ILE A 4 -32.63 -21.42 2.12
N GLY A 5 -32.17 -20.34 2.73
CA GLY A 5 -33.03 -19.53 3.60
C GLY A 5 -34.10 -18.83 2.76
N PRO A 6 -35.15 -18.25 3.37
CA PRO A 6 -36.19 -17.56 2.63
C PRO A 6 -35.58 -16.53 1.66
N PRO A 7 -36.13 -16.36 0.44
CA PRO A 7 -35.54 -15.54 -0.62
C PRO A 7 -35.34 -14.05 -0.26
N LEU A 8 -35.86 -13.62 0.90
CA LEU A 8 -35.66 -12.29 1.48
C LEU A 8 -34.32 -12.11 2.23
N GLY A 9 -33.55 -13.17 2.47
CA GLY A 9 -32.27 -13.14 3.20
C GLY A 9 -31.01 -13.16 2.31
N ALA A 10 -31.15 -13.33 1.00
CA ALA A 10 -30.07 -13.13 0.04
C ALA A 10 -30.11 -11.67 -0.43
N GLY A 11 -28.99 -10.95 -0.39
CA GLY A 11 -28.93 -9.54 -0.79
C GLY A 11 -29.65 -9.32 -2.13
N ARG A 12 -30.52 -8.30 -2.19
CA ARG A 12 -31.26 -7.96 -3.40
C ARG A 12 -30.30 -7.28 -4.38
N TRP A 13 -29.79 -8.05 -5.34
CA TRP A 13 -29.06 -7.50 -6.47
C TRP A 13 -30.08 -6.93 -7.46
N SER A 14 -29.94 -5.65 -7.81
CA SER A 14 -30.74 -5.01 -8.85
C SER A 14 -29.83 -4.61 -10.00
N LEU A 15 -30.33 -4.70 -11.23
CA LEU A 15 -29.61 -4.22 -12.40
C LEU A 15 -29.48 -2.70 -12.29
N VAL A 16 -28.26 -2.20 -12.09
CA VAL A 16 -27.99 -0.76 -11.96
C VAL A 16 -27.76 -0.07 -13.30
N ALA A 17 -27.69 -0.81 -14.41
CA ALA A 17 -27.43 -0.25 -15.74
C ALA A 17 -28.39 0.93 -16.11
N PRO A 18 -29.71 0.87 -15.81
CA PRO A 18 -30.61 2.00 -16.10
C PRO A 18 -30.33 3.24 -15.25
N LEU A 19 -29.69 3.08 -14.07
CA LEU A 19 -29.29 4.20 -13.21
C LEU A 19 -28.05 4.94 -13.75
N LEU A 20 -27.38 4.37 -14.75
CA LEU A 20 -26.18 4.94 -15.36
C LEU A 20 -26.48 5.72 -16.65
N GLU A 21 -27.76 5.89 -17.00
CA GLU A 21 -28.18 6.67 -18.16
C GLU A 21 -28.35 8.16 -17.82
N PRO A 22 -27.92 9.10 -18.70
CA PRO A 22 -27.30 8.84 -19.99
C PRO A 22 -25.85 8.33 -19.85
N ALA A 23 -25.49 7.32 -20.64
CA ALA A 23 -24.15 6.77 -20.62
C ALA A 23 -23.09 7.85 -20.93
N PRO A 24 -21.99 7.93 -20.16
CA PRO A 24 -20.94 8.91 -20.41
C PRO A 24 -20.23 8.62 -21.74
N THR A 25 -19.86 9.67 -22.45
CA THR A 25 -19.04 9.54 -23.67
C THR A 25 -17.67 8.95 -23.36
N PRO A 26 -16.99 8.31 -24.33
CA PRO A 26 -15.64 7.78 -24.12
C PRO A 26 -14.65 8.83 -23.60
N THR A 27 -14.75 10.07 -24.07
CA THR A 27 -13.92 11.18 -23.62
C THR A 27 -14.18 11.56 -22.16
N GLN A 28 -15.46 11.63 -21.74
CA GLN A 28 -15.82 11.90 -20.34
C GLN A 28 -15.30 10.79 -19.43
N ALA A 29 -15.47 9.52 -19.82
CA ALA A 29 -14.99 8.38 -19.05
C ALA A 29 -13.45 8.41 -18.90
N ALA A 30 -12.72 8.63 -20.01
CA ALA A 30 -11.26 8.74 -19.98
C ALA A 30 -10.78 9.94 -19.14
N HIS A 31 -11.50 11.07 -19.21
CA HIS A 31 -11.21 12.25 -18.41
C HIS A 31 -11.34 12.00 -16.91
N THR A 32 -12.50 11.47 -16.48
CA THR A 32 -12.73 11.11 -15.07
C THR A 32 -11.72 10.08 -14.58
N LEU A 33 -11.39 9.08 -15.40
CA LEU A 33 -10.39 8.08 -15.05
C LEU A 33 -8.99 8.69 -14.86
N ALA A 34 -8.57 9.59 -15.76
CA ALA A 34 -7.29 10.27 -15.64
C ALA A 34 -7.21 11.12 -14.35
N LEU A 35 -8.27 11.86 -14.02
CA LEU A 35 -8.35 12.63 -12.78
C LEU A 35 -8.32 11.72 -11.55
N GLN A 36 -9.11 10.63 -11.56
CA GLN A 36 -9.10 9.65 -10.46
C GLN A 36 -7.71 9.07 -10.21
N LEU A 37 -6.97 8.72 -11.27
CA LEU A 37 -5.61 8.22 -11.16
C LEU A 37 -4.66 9.29 -10.59
N LEU A 38 -4.77 10.53 -11.07
CA LEU A 38 -3.96 11.66 -10.58
C LEU A 38 -4.22 11.97 -9.10
N GLU A 39 -5.49 11.96 -8.68
CA GLU A 39 -5.88 12.19 -7.28
C GLU A 39 -5.43 11.04 -6.36
N ARG A 40 -5.56 9.80 -6.83
CA ARG A 40 -5.20 8.60 -6.06
C ARG A 40 -3.69 8.45 -5.87
N TYR A 41 -2.92 8.62 -6.95
CA TYR A 41 -1.49 8.32 -6.95
C TYR A 41 -0.60 9.56 -6.79
N GLY A 42 -1.12 10.75 -7.07
CA GLY A 42 -0.34 11.99 -7.13
C GLY A 42 0.57 12.08 -8.36
N VAL A 43 1.27 10.99 -8.69
CA VAL A 43 2.06 10.78 -9.91
C VAL A 43 1.56 9.52 -10.63
N VAL A 44 1.17 9.68 -11.89
CA VAL A 44 0.67 8.61 -12.75
C VAL A 44 1.74 8.26 -13.79
N ALA A 45 2.21 7.03 -13.73
CA ALA A 45 3.08 6.40 -14.73
C ALA A 45 2.36 5.19 -15.37
N ARG A 46 2.96 4.63 -16.42
CA ARG A 46 2.43 3.44 -17.11
C ARG A 46 2.18 2.28 -16.15
N GLU A 47 3.11 2.04 -15.23
CA GLU A 47 3.11 0.93 -14.28
C GLU A 47 1.90 1.02 -13.32
N ALA A 48 1.60 2.21 -12.80
CA ALA A 48 0.45 2.45 -11.93
C ALA A 48 -0.88 2.17 -12.65
N VAL A 49 -0.99 2.58 -13.92
CA VAL A 49 -2.21 2.33 -14.74
C VAL A 49 -2.40 0.85 -15.05
N LEU A 50 -1.32 0.12 -15.28
CA LEU A 50 -1.36 -1.33 -15.46
C LEU A 50 -1.73 -2.05 -14.15
N ALA A 51 -1.18 -1.62 -13.03
CA ALA A 51 -1.49 -2.18 -11.71
C ALA A 51 -2.97 -2.01 -11.34
N GLU A 52 -3.62 -0.93 -11.77
CA GLU A 52 -5.08 -0.73 -11.63
C GLU A 52 -5.94 -1.59 -12.56
N GLY A 53 -5.33 -2.28 -13.52
CA GLY A 53 -6.09 -3.07 -14.51
C GLY A 53 -6.97 -2.21 -15.42
N VAL A 54 -6.57 -0.96 -15.68
CA VAL A 54 -7.32 -0.05 -16.56
C VAL A 54 -7.46 -0.65 -17.94
N ARG A 55 -8.70 -0.74 -18.43
CA ARG A 55 -9.00 -1.22 -19.79
C ARG A 55 -8.33 -0.32 -20.82
N GLY A 56 -7.62 -0.92 -21.77
CA GLY A 56 -6.82 -0.21 -22.77
C GLY A 56 -5.48 0.31 -22.24
N GLY A 57 -5.16 0.06 -20.97
CA GLY A 57 -3.89 0.42 -20.34
C GLY A 57 -3.60 1.92 -20.39
N TYR A 58 -2.31 2.27 -20.39
CA TYR A 58 -1.88 3.67 -20.35
C TYR A 58 -2.36 4.51 -21.54
N ALA A 59 -2.49 3.90 -22.72
CA ALA A 59 -2.93 4.59 -23.93
C ALA A 59 -4.35 5.17 -23.82
N SER A 60 -5.23 4.55 -23.01
CA SER A 60 -6.61 5.00 -22.85
C SER A 60 -6.73 6.34 -22.10
N VAL A 61 -5.72 6.71 -21.31
CA VAL A 61 -5.69 7.95 -20.52
C VAL A 61 -4.62 8.94 -21.00
N TYR A 62 -3.62 8.50 -21.77
CA TYR A 62 -2.49 9.33 -22.19
C TYR A 62 -2.90 10.61 -22.92
N GLY A 63 -3.83 10.52 -23.88
CA GLY A 63 -4.29 11.68 -24.64
C GLY A 63 -4.93 12.75 -23.74
N VAL A 64 -5.72 12.32 -22.76
CA VAL A 64 -6.30 13.22 -21.75
C VAL A 64 -5.20 13.83 -20.87
N LEU A 65 -4.29 13.01 -20.34
CA LEU A 65 -3.18 13.49 -19.50
C LEU A 65 -2.33 14.55 -20.21
N LYS A 66 -2.09 14.38 -21.52
CA LYS A 66 -1.43 15.39 -22.36
C LYS A 66 -2.24 16.69 -22.43
N VAL A 67 -3.54 16.64 -22.67
CA VAL A 67 -4.40 17.84 -22.69
C VAL A 67 -4.43 18.53 -21.32
N LEU A 68 -4.43 17.76 -20.22
CA LEU A 68 -4.35 18.30 -18.86
C LEU A 68 -3.02 19.02 -18.62
N GLU A 69 -1.91 18.49 -19.14
CA GLU A 69 -0.60 19.15 -19.11
C GLU A 69 -0.60 20.46 -19.92
N GLU A 70 -1.12 20.46 -21.15
CA GLU A 70 -1.24 21.65 -21.99
C GLU A 70 -2.07 22.76 -21.32
N ARG A 71 -3.06 22.38 -20.51
CA ARG A 71 -3.90 23.30 -19.70
C ARG A 71 -3.27 23.69 -18.36
N GLY A 72 -2.08 23.18 -18.03
CA GLY A 72 -1.40 23.43 -16.76
C GLY A 72 -2.03 22.74 -15.54
N GLN A 73 -2.98 21.84 -15.74
CA GLN A 73 -3.65 21.07 -14.68
C GLN A 73 -2.84 19.87 -14.22
N ALA A 74 -1.91 19.39 -15.06
CA ALA A 74 -0.92 18.37 -14.72
C ALA A 74 0.48 18.84 -15.13
N ARG A 75 1.51 18.24 -14.54
CA ARG A 75 2.92 18.43 -14.93
C ARG A 75 3.45 17.12 -15.49
N ARG A 76 4.01 17.15 -16.69
CA ARG A 76 4.71 15.99 -17.27
C ARG A 76 6.20 16.07 -16.94
N GLY A 77 6.79 14.93 -16.56
CA GLY A 77 8.21 14.86 -16.24
C GLY A 77 8.66 13.45 -15.84
N TYR A 78 9.88 13.38 -15.33
CA TYR A 78 10.45 12.19 -14.71
C TYR A 78 10.52 12.45 -13.20
N PHE A 79 9.60 11.86 -12.44
CA PHE A 79 9.50 12.09 -11.00
C PHE A 79 10.00 10.90 -10.19
N VAL A 80 9.75 9.68 -10.68
CA VAL A 80 10.12 8.43 -10.02
C VAL A 80 11.09 7.66 -10.92
N SER A 81 12.24 7.29 -10.38
CA SER A 81 13.22 6.43 -11.06
C SER A 81 12.71 5.01 -11.26
N GLY A 82 13.12 4.35 -12.35
CA GLY A 82 12.73 2.97 -12.64
C GLY A 82 11.34 2.80 -13.26
N LEU A 83 10.53 3.86 -13.31
CA LEU A 83 9.24 3.86 -14.00
C LEU A 83 9.35 4.37 -15.44
N GLY A 84 8.27 4.16 -16.21
CA GLY A 84 8.18 4.62 -17.59
C GLY A 84 8.43 6.13 -17.77
N ALA A 85 8.90 6.49 -18.95
CA ALA A 85 9.41 7.83 -19.25
C ALA A 85 8.37 8.96 -19.19
N ALA A 86 7.13 8.68 -19.58
CA ALA A 86 6.04 9.65 -19.46
C ALA A 86 5.36 9.48 -18.10
N GLN A 87 5.56 10.44 -17.20
CA GLN A 87 4.87 10.50 -15.91
C GLN A 87 4.14 11.83 -15.82
N PHE A 88 2.94 11.82 -15.24
CA PHE A 88 2.11 12.99 -15.05
C PHE A 88 1.81 13.14 -13.57
N GLY A 89 2.14 14.29 -13.00
CA GLY A 89 1.88 14.60 -11.60
C GLY A 89 0.91 15.77 -11.45
N MET A 90 0.07 15.72 -10.42
CA MET A 90 -0.65 16.91 -9.97
C MET A 90 0.35 17.98 -9.51
N PRO A 91 0.15 19.28 -9.78
CA PRO A 91 1.08 20.33 -9.36
C PRO A 91 1.47 20.24 -7.89
N GLY A 92 0.49 20.10 -6.98
CA GLY A 92 0.75 19.94 -5.55
C GLY A 92 1.44 18.63 -5.17
N ALA A 93 1.29 17.55 -5.95
CA ALA A 93 2.06 16.33 -5.72
C ALA A 93 3.53 16.52 -6.10
N VAL A 94 3.80 17.20 -7.22
CA VAL A 94 5.16 17.52 -7.65
C VAL A 94 5.84 18.47 -6.65
N ASP A 95 5.12 19.46 -6.13
CA ASP A 95 5.68 20.37 -5.14
C ASP A 95 6.02 19.65 -3.83
N ARG A 96 5.16 18.73 -3.36
CA ARG A 96 5.48 17.88 -2.20
C ARG A 96 6.72 17.00 -2.43
N LEU A 97 6.89 16.43 -3.63
CA LEU A 97 8.11 15.68 -3.98
C LEU A 97 9.36 16.56 -3.95
N ARG A 98 9.25 17.83 -4.36
CA ARG A 98 10.38 18.76 -4.29
C ARG A 98 10.74 19.07 -2.84
N SER A 99 9.75 19.35 -2.00
CA SER A 99 9.95 19.60 -0.57
C SER A 99 10.51 18.40 0.19
N ALA A 100 10.25 17.18 -0.30
CA ALA A 100 10.82 15.97 0.30
C ALA A 100 12.36 15.90 0.19
N ARG A 101 12.98 16.65 -0.73
CA ARG A 101 14.45 16.73 -0.86
C ARG A 101 15.10 17.59 0.22
N ASP A 102 14.31 18.44 0.86
CA ASP A 102 14.75 19.31 1.95
C ASP A 102 14.52 18.65 3.32
N LEU A 103 14.06 17.39 3.36
CA LEU A 103 13.91 16.64 4.60
C LEU A 103 15.27 16.34 5.22
N PRO A 104 15.38 16.38 6.56
CA PRO A 104 16.61 16.01 7.26
C PRO A 104 17.07 14.61 6.88
N ASP A 105 18.38 14.42 6.74
CA ASP A 105 18.97 13.11 6.48
C ASP A 105 18.55 12.12 7.59
N PRO A 106 17.87 11.01 7.26
CA PRO A 106 17.45 10.01 8.23
C PRO A 106 18.57 9.43 9.10
N GLU A 107 19.79 9.34 8.56
CA GLU A 107 20.95 8.82 9.28
C GLU A 107 21.51 9.84 10.27
N LEU A 108 21.49 11.12 9.90
CA LEU A 108 21.99 12.21 10.76
C LEU A 108 20.95 12.71 11.76
N HIS A 109 19.66 12.60 11.42
CA HIS A 109 18.54 13.10 12.20
C HIS A 109 17.42 12.05 12.33
N PRO A 110 17.68 10.91 12.99
CA PRO A 110 16.71 9.82 13.10
C PRO A 110 15.40 10.24 13.80
N ASP A 111 15.48 11.18 14.74
CA ASP A 111 14.31 11.72 15.47
C ASP A 111 13.41 12.61 14.61
N ALA A 112 13.93 13.12 13.47
CA ALA A 112 13.15 13.93 12.54
C ALA A 112 12.36 13.08 11.53
N VAL A 113 12.63 11.77 11.46
CA VAL A 113 11.92 10.85 10.57
C VAL A 113 10.60 10.44 11.22
N PRO A 114 9.44 10.70 10.56
CA PRO A 114 8.14 10.28 11.08
C PRO A 114 8.09 8.79 11.43
N PRO A 115 7.25 8.39 12.41
CA PRO A 115 7.10 6.99 12.78
C PRO A 115 6.60 6.15 11.60
N PRO A 116 6.85 4.83 11.59
CA PRO A 116 6.37 3.98 10.50
C PRO A 116 4.86 3.99 10.38
N VAL A 117 4.37 3.91 9.14
CA VAL A 117 2.95 3.83 8.81
C VAL A 117 2.57 2.41 8.41
N VAL A 118 1.38 1.96 8.81
CA VAL A 118 0.86 0.64 8.46
C VAL A 118 -0.28 0.75 7.45
N LEU A 119 0.01 0.35 6.21
CA LEU A 119 -0.93 0.34 5.10
C LEU A 119 -1.40 -1.09 4.82
N ALA A 120 -2.65 -1.25 4.36
CA ALA A 120 -3.05 -2.52 3.78
C ALA A 120 -2.18 -2.81 2.55
N ALA A 121 -1.79 -4.07 2.33
CA ALA A 121 -0.98 -4.43 1.17
C ALA A 121 -1.70 -4.19 -0.17
N THR A 122 -3.03 -4.04 -0.14
CA THR A 122 -3.86 -3.71 -1.30
C THR A 122 -4.17 -2.21 -1.43
N ASP A 123 -3.73 -1.39 -0.49
CA ASP A 123 -3.98 0.06 -0.50
C ASP A 123 -3.25 0.73 -1.68
N PRO A 124 -3.88 1.63 -2.46
CA PRO A 124 -3.21 2.34 -3.54
C PRO A 124 -2.02 3.21 -3.10
N ALA A 125 -2.01 3.70 -1.86
CA ALA A 125 -0.89 4.47 -1.30
C ALA A 125 0.34 3.59 -1.01
N GLN A 126 0.17 2.27 -0.97
CA GLN A 126 1.27 1.31 -0.89
C GLN A 126 1.67 0.98 -2.36
N PRO A 127 2.88 1.34 -2.82
CA PRO A 127 3.23 1.21 -4.25
C PRO A 127 3.87 -0.14 -4.61
N TYR A 128 4.39 -0.89 -3.62
CA TYR A 128 5.17 -2.10 -3.86
C TYR A 128 4.28 -3.31 -4.25
N GLY A 129 4.78 -4.12 -5.17
CA GLY A 129 4.00 -5.17 -5.82
C GLY A 129 2.90 -4.66 -6.75
N ALA A 130 2.95 -3.37 -7.10
CA ALA A 130 2.04 -2.70 -8.04
C ALA A 130 2.86 -1.85 -9.02
N ALA A 131 3.03 -0.56 -8.73
CA ALA A 131 3.83 0.33 -9.57
C ALA A 131 5.33 0.13 -9.35
N LEU A 132 5.73 -0.28 -8.14
CA LEU A 132 7.12 -0.57 -7.78
C LEU A 132 7.28 -2.06 -7.48
N ASP A 133 8.45 -2.60 -7.82
CA ASP A 133 8.85 -3.93 -7.39
C ASP A 133 9.19 -3.94 -5.90
N TRP A 134 8.85 -5.04 -5.21
CA TRP A 134 9.29 -5.22 -3.82
C TRP A 134 10.82 -5.21 -3.74
N PRO A 135 11.41 -4.59 -2.69
CA PRO A 135 12.84 -4.71 -2.46
C PRO A 135 13.27 -6.17 -2.25
N PRO A 136 14.57 -6.49 -2.43
CA PRO A 136 15.09 -7.82 -2.17
C PRO A 136 14.71 -8.33 -0.77
N THR A 137 14.24 -9.57 -0.71
CA THR A 137 13.82 -10.25 0.51
C THR A 137 13.83 -11.77 0.29
N ASP A 138 13.99 -12.53 1.36
CA ASP A 138 13.88 -14.00 1.35
C ASP A 138 12.41 -14.47 1.32
N GLY A 139 11.47 -13.56 1.59
CA GLY A 139 10.04 -13.84 1.57
C GLY A 139 9.38 -13.70 0.20
N ARG A 140 8.05 -13.89 0.18
CA ARG A 140 7.21 -13.66 -1.00
C ARG A 140 6.08 -12.69 -0.66
N PRO A 141 6.40 -11.40 -0.43
CA PRO A 141 5.39 -10.39 -0.14
C PRO A 141 4.44 -10.24 -1.34
N ALA A 142 3.16 -9.99 -1.04
CA ALA A 142 2.14 -9.85 -2.08
C ALA A 142 1.06 -8.84 -1.67
N ARG A 143 0.40 -8.27 -2.68
CA ARG A 143 -0.79 -7.43 -2.49
C ARG A 143 -2.02 -8.31 -2.24
N SER A 144 -2.10 -8.91 -1.05
CA SER A 144 -3.20 -9.79 -0.65
C SER A 144 -4.10 -9.13 0.38
N ALA A 145 -5.40 -9.41 0.28
CA ALA A 145 -6.38 -8.95 1.26
C ALA A 145 -6.03 -9.52 2.64
N GLY A 146 -5.98 -8.66 3.64
CA GLY A 146 -5.63 -9.03 5.01
C GLY A 146 -4.15 -8.85 5.37
N ALA A 147 -3.26 -8.76 4.38
CA ALA A 147 -1.86 -8.41 4.61
C ALA A 147 -1.67 -6.89 4.74
N VAL A 148 -0.62 -6.50 5.45
CA VAL A 148 -0.22 -5.10 5.65
C VAL A 148 1.25 -4.92 5.31
N ALA A 149 1.64 -3.71 4.91
CA ALA A 149 3.02 -3.29 4.78
C ALA A 149 3.29 -2.17 5.79
N VAL A 150 4.42 -2.27 6.49
CA VAL A 150 4.92 -1.24 7.39
C VAL A 150 6.01 -0.48 6.67
N LEU A 151 5.81 0.82 6.46
CA LEU A 151 6.74 1.67 5.71
C LEU A 151 7.25 2.79 6.62
N ARG A 152 8.53 3.13 6.52
CA ARG A 152 9.10 4.34 7.13
C ARG A 152 9.72 5.21 6.04
N GLY A 153 9.27 6.46 5.94
CA GLY A 153 9.73 7.36 4.88
C GLY A 153 9.51 6.83 3.46
N GLY A 154 8.53 5.94 3.26
CA GLY A 154 8.28 5.26 1.99
C GLY A 154 9.08 3.98 1.76
N VAL A 155 10.07 3.67 2.59
CA VAL A 155 10.85 2.42 2.52
C VAL A 155 10.17 1.33 3.35
N PRO A 156 9.97 0.10 2.82
CA PRO A 156 9.32 -0.97 3.57
C PRO A 156 10.27 -1.55 4.62
N LEU A 157 9.76 -1.70 5.84
CA LEU A 157 10.44 -2.41 6.92
C LEU A 157 9.97 -3.86 6.98
N VAL A 158 8.65 -4.08 7.02
CA VAL A 158 8.08 -5.44 7.00
C VAL A 158 6.80 -5.52 6.19
N TRP A 159 6.53 -6.70 5.66
CA TRP A 159 5.21 -7.11 5.19
C TRP A 159 4.66 -8.17 6.15
N PHE A 160 3.39 -8.07 6.54
CA PHE A 160 2.78 -8.99 7.49
C PHE A 160 1.45 -9.52 6.96
N ASP A 161 1.38 -10.83 6.73
CA ASP A 161 0.13 -11.53 6.48
C ASP A 161 -0.46 -12.07 7.78
N ARG A 162 -1.51 -11.39 8.24
CA ARG A 162 -2.25 -11.72 9.46
C ARG A 162 -2.90 -13.10 9.40
N ARG A 163 -3.22 -13.61 8.21
CA ARG A 163 -3.88 -14.91 8.06
C ARG A 163 -2.89 -16.06 8.21
N SER A 164 -1.71 -15.93 7.63
CA SER A 164 -0.66 -16.96 7.75
C SER A 164 0.30 -16.74 8.91
N HIS A 165 0.12 -15.64 9.66
CA HIS A 165 0.96 -15.24 10.80
C HIS A 165 2.44 -15.06 10.40
N HIS A 166 2.65 -14.53 9.19
CA HIS A 166 3.95 -14.41 8.54
C HIS A 166 4.42 -12.98 8.45
N VAL A 167 5.54 -12.68 9.08
CA VAL A 167 6.30 -11.46 8.80
C VAL A 167 7.38 -11.75 7.76
N VAL A 168 7.45 -10.93 6.72
CA VAL A 168 8.57 -10.86 5.79
C VAL A 168 9.33 -9.58 6.07
N THR A 169 10.64 -9.68 6.27
CA THR A 169 11.50 -8.54 6.57
C THR A 169 12.19 -8.01 5.31
N PHE A 170 12.51 -6.72 5.34
CA PHE A 170 13.36 -6.05 4.37
C PHE A 170 14.60 -5.50 5.08
N GLU A 171 15.59 -5.02 4.32
CA GLU A 171 16.91 -4.59 4.80
C GLU A 171 16.88 -3.75 6.09
N GLY A 172 15.99 -2.75 6.16
CA GLY A 172 15.91 -1.85 7.32
C GLY A 172 15.26 -2.43 8.58
N ALA A 173 14.65 -3.62 8.53
CA ALA A 173 13.91 -4.19 9.65
C ALA A 173 14.81 -4.48 10.87
N ALA A 174 16.06 -4.89 10.62
CA ALA A 174 17.02 -5.25 11.67
C ALA A 174 17.52 -4.04 12.45
N THR A 175 17.68 -2.90 11.77
CA THR A 175 18.20 -1.65 12.33
C THR A 175 17.09 -0.75 12.88
N ASP A 176 15.85 -0.91 12.38
CA ASP A 176 14.69 -0.15 12.86
C ASP A 176 13.60 -1.09 13.40
N PRO A 177 13.61 -1.43 14.70
CA PRO A 177 12.60 -2.31 15.31
C PRO A 177 11.22 -1.64 15.49
N SER A 178 11.08 -0.35 15.16
CA SER A 178 9.81 0.38 15.35
C SER A 178 8.66 -0.17 14.50
N TRP A 179 8.93 -1.03 13.52
CA TRP A 179 7.90 -1.76 12.78
C TRP A 179 7.02 -2.61 13.70
N ALA A 180 7.57 -3.18 14.78
CA ALA A 180 6.82 -4.01 15.71
C ALA A 180 5.81 -3.16 16.51
N VAL A 181 6.22 -1.95 16.91
CA VAL A 181 5.35 -0.96 17.55
C VAL A 181 4.25 -0.50 16.59
N ALA A 182 4.60 -0.25 15.32
CA ALA A 182 3.63 0.12 14.30
C ALA A 182 2.57 -0.99 14.09
N LEU A 183 2.98 -2.26 14.08
CA LEU A 183 2.03 -3.39 14.06
C LEU A 183 1.15 -3.42 15.31
N ALA A 184 1.71 -3.25 16.51
CA ALA A 184 0.94 -3.17 17.75
C ALA A 184 -0.08 -2.01 17.72
N GLY A 185 0.25 -0.90 17.06
CA GLY A 185 -0.66 0.23 16.82
C GLY A 185 -1.97 -0.16 16.15
N LEU A 186 -2.01 -1.23 15.34
CA LEU A 186 -3.26 -1.74 14.76
C LEU A 186 -4.27 -2.17 15.83
N LEU A 187 -3.81 -2.62 17.00
CA LEU A 187 -4.66 -2.98 18.13
C LEU A 187 -5.20 -1.73 18.82
N ALA A 188 -4.32 -0.76 19.08
CA ALA A 188 -4.67 0.52 19.70
C ALA A 188 -5.69 1.32 18.86
N ASP A 189 -5.53 1.29 17.53
CA ASP A 189 -6.44 1.94 16.57
C ASP A 189 -7.76 1.17 16.36
N GLY A 190 -7.94 0.00 16.99
CA GLY A 190 -9.10 -0.87 16.78
C GLY A 190 -9.18 -1.55 15.41
N ARG A 191 -8.10 -1.48 14.61
CA ARG A 191 -7.99 -2.11 13.28
C ARG A 191 -7.78 -3.63 13.35
N ALA A 192 -7.42 -4.15 14.52
CA ALA A 192 -7.35 -5.57 14.83
C ALA A 192 -7.70 -5.83 16.31
N LYS A 193 -8.21 -7.03 16.63
CA LYS A 193 -8.45 -7.46 18.02
C LYS A 193 -7.30 -8.25 18.61
N SER A 194 -6.54 -8.94 17.75
CA SER A 194 -5.35 -9.69 18.13
C SER A 194 -4.44 -9.81 16.91
N LEU A 195 -3.14 -9.83 17.17
CA LEU A 195 -2.09 -10.13 16.21
C LEU A 195 -1.27 -11.29 16.75
N GLU A 196 -0.86 -12.18 15.86
CA GLU A 196 0.03 -13.29 16.21
C GLU A 196 1.05 -13.46 15.09
N VAL A 197 2.33 -13.49 15.47
CA VAL A 197 3.47 -13.69 14.59
C VAL A 197 4.09 -15.04 14.91
N ARG A 198 4.04 -15.97 13.96
CA ARG A 198 4.55 -17.35 14.14
C ARG A 198 5.83 -17.61 13.35
N LYS A 199 6.01 -16.89 12.25
CA LYS A 199 7.14 -17.09 11.33
C LYS A 199 7.65 -15.77 10.79
N VAL A 200 8.97 -15.72 10.60
CA VAL A 200 9.72 -14.61 10.00
C VAL A 200 10.53 -15.17 8.84
N ASP A 201 10.39 -14.59 7.64
CA ASP A 201 11.13 -14.99 6.44
C ASP A 201 11.06 -16.49 6.10
N GLY A 202 9.92 -17.10 6.42
CA GLY A 202 9.63 -18.51 6.16
C GLY A 202 10.10 -19.46 7.27
N ALA A 203 10.93 -19.01 8.21
CA ALA A 203 11.35 -19.78 9.37
C ALA A 203 10.42 -19.56 10.57
N PRO A 204 10.18 -20.57 11.42
CA PRO A 204 9.51 -20.38 12.71
C PRO A 204 10.22 -19.31 13.54
N LEU A 205 9.45 -18.42 14.17
CA LEU A 205 10.00 -17.37 15.02
C LEU A 205 10.56 -17.99 16.30
N ALA A 206 11.88 -17.86 16.50
CA ALA A 206 12.54 -18.28 17.73
C ALA A 206 12.14 -17.38 18.93
N PRO A 207 12.15 -17.90 20.17
CA PRO A 207 11.87 -17.10 21.37
C PRO A 207 12.89 -15.99 21.66
N SER A 208 14.08 -16.09 21.09
CA SER A 208 15.20 -15.16 21.24
C SER A 208 15.67 -14.62 19.89
N GLY A 209 16.37 -13.49 19.91
CA GLY A 209 16.91 -12.83 18.73
C GLY A 209 16.17 -11.54 18.40
N PRO A 210 16.65 -10.80 17.39
CA PRO A 210 16.25 -9.41 17.14
C PRO A 210 14.75 -9.26 16.90
N TRP A 211 14.13 -10.22 16.21
CA TRP A 211 12.69 -10.19 15.91
C TRP A 211 11.82 -10.42 17.14
N ALA A 212 12.21 -11.38 17.99
CA ALA A 212 11.54 -11.65 19.25
C ALA A 212 11.66 -10.48 20.21
N ASP A 213 12.85 -9.86 20.28
CA ASP A 213 13.13 -8.73 21.14
C ASP A 213 12.35 -7.48 20.70
N ALA A 214 12.27 -7.21 19.40
CA ALA A 214 11.44 -6.12 18.84
C ALA A 214 9.95 -6.31 19.16
N LEU A 215 9.42 -7.53 18.97
CA LEU A 215 8.03 -7.85 19.29
C LEU A 215 7.74 -7.72 20.80
N ARG A 216 8.64 -8.21 21.66
CA ARG A 216 8.51 -8.11 23.11
C ARG A 216 8.53 -6.65 23.57
N ALA A 217 9.43 -5.84 23.03
CA ALA A 217 9.48 -4.41 23.30
C ALA A 217 8.20 -3.67 22.86
N ALA A 218 7.54 -4.17 21.80
CA ALA A 218 6.25 -3.67 21.32
C ALA A 218 5.03 -4.24 22.11
N GLY A 219 5.24 -5.01 23.17
CA GLY A 219 4.18 -5.54 24.03
C GLY A 219 3.58 -6.88 23.58
N PHE A 220 4.18 -7.57 22.61
CA PHE A 220 3.81 -8.94 22.31
C PHE A 220 4.35 -9.89 23.38
N VAL A 221 3.54 -10.87 23.76
CA VAL A 221 3.92 -11.93 24.71
C VAL A 221 4.20 -13.24 23.98
N GLU A 222 5.14 -14.01 24.52
CA GLU A 222 5.44 -15.34 23.98
C GLU A 222 4.24 -16.28 24.23
N GLY A 223 3.78 -16.91 23.16
CA GLY A 223 2.74 -17.94 23.18
C GLY A 223 3.27 -19.25 22.58
N TYR A 224 2.42 -20.28 22.60
CA TYR A 224 2.82 -21.64 22.19
C TYR A 224 3.36 -21.75 20.76
N LYS A 225 2.87 -20.92 19.82
CA LYS A 225 3.24 -20.99 18.38
C LYS A 225 4.04 -19.78 17.90
N GLY A 226 4.34 -18.82 18.76
CA GLY A 226 4.93 -17.53 18.40
C GLY A 226 4.47 -16.41 19.32
N PHE A 227 4.67 -15.17 18.90
CA PHE A 227 4.39 -13.98 19.70
C PHE A 227 3.00 -13.45 19.43
N VAL A 228 2.26 -13.11 20.49
CA VAL A 228 0.85 -12.69 20.43
C VAL A 228 0.67 -11.33 21.10
N ALA A 229 -0.11 -10.46 20.49
CA ALA A 229 -0.63 -9.24 21.11
C ALA A 229 -2.16 -9.21 20.98
N ARG A 230 -2.83 -8.60 21.96
CA ARG A 230 -4.29 -8.46 22.04
C ARG A 230 -4.62 -7.06 22.54
N ALA A 231 -5.71 -6.49 22.03
CA ALA A 231 -6.26 -5.21 22.48
C ALA A 231 -6.88 -5.34 23.88
#